data_AF-A0A7Z9ZXY5-F1
#
_entry.id   AF-A0A7Z9ZXY5-F1
#
_cell.length_a   1.000
_cell.length_b   1.000
_cell.length_c   1.000
_cell.angle_alpha   90.00
_cell.angle_beta   90.00
_cell.angle_gamma   90.00
#
_symmetry.space_group_name_H-M   'P 1'
#
loop_
_entity.id
_entity.type
_entity.pdbx_description
1 polymer ?
#
loop_
_entity_poly.entity_id
_entity_poly.type
_entity_poly.pdbx_seq_one_letter_code
_entity_poly.pdbx_strand_id
1 'polypeptide(L)'
;LFRSAQSPFSAHYSEFMRKAAEFYQKLLEAGIPPEDARYVLPNASTTMITVTMNARELLHFFGLRLCSRAQWEIREVARRMLEEVRKVAPTLFESAGPRCEQLGYCPEPAGMSCGRFPPKEEVLRASKAKGKEEGEG
;
A
#
# COMPACT_ATOMS: atom_id res chain seq x y z
N LEU A 1 9.59 -9.11 12.69
CA LEU A 1 10.72 -8.15 12.57
C LEU A 1 10.21 -6.72 12.76
N PHE A 2 9.45 -6.11 11.83
CA PHE A 2 8.97 -4.72 11.97
C PHE A 2 7.59 -4.52 12.62
N ARG A 3 6.60 -5.41 12.38
CA ARG A 3 5.29 -5.32 13.07
C ARG A 3 5.32 -5.78 14.53
N SER A 4 6.36 -6.50 14.91
CA SER A 4 6.54 -6.97 16.27
C SER A 4 7.69 -6.19 16.90
N ALA A 5 7.36 -5.15 17.66
CA ALA A 5 8.30 -4.42 18.52
C ALA A 5 9.06 -5.33 19.53
N GLN A 6 8.75 -6.63 19.54
CA GLN A 6 9.33 -7.67 20.39
C GLN A 6 10.01 -8.78 19.57
N SER A 7 10.43 -8.50 18.33
CA SER A 7 11.16 -9.49 17.55
C SER A 7 12.57 -9.69 18.12
N PRO A 8 13.03 -10.94 18.32
CA PRO A 8 14.35 -11.22 18.90
C PRO A 8 15.52 -10.67 18.06
N PHE A 9 15.28 -10.32 16.79
CA PHE A 9 16.30 -9.78 15.90
C PHE A 9 16.30 -8.24 15.80
N SER A 10 15.49 -7.52 16.59
CA SER A 10 15.44 -6.05 16.53
C SER A 10 16.82 -5.42 16.79
N ALA A 11 17.58 -5.97 17.74
CA ALA A 11 18.94 -5.54 18.03
C ALA A 11 19.88 -5.77 16.84
N HIS A 12 19.87 -6.98 16.26
CA HIS A 12 20.66 -7.33 15.08
C HIS A 12 20.35 -6.45 13.87
N TYR A 13 19.07 -6.17 13.64
CA TYR A 13 18.65 -5.24 12.59
C TYR A 13 19.21 -3.84 12.83
N SER A 14 19.08 -3.32 14.05
CA SER A 14 19.55 -1.97 14.39
C SER A 14 21.06 -1.84 14.25
N GLU A 15 21.80 -2.89 14.64
CA GLU A 15 23.23 -2.99 14.42
C GLU A 15 23.59 -3.03 12.93
N PHE A 16 22.88 -3.81 12.12
CA PHE A 16 23.09 -3.85 10.67
C PHE A 16 22.87 -2.49 10.02
N MET A 17 21.79 -1.79 10.39
CA MET A 17 21.50 -0.45 9.89
C MET A 17 22.60 0.55 10.28
N ARG A 18 23.09 0.48 11.52
CA ARG A 18 24.20 1.31 11.98
C ARG A 18 25.48 1.04 11.19
N LYS A 19 25.84 -0.23 10.99
CA LYS A 19 27.02 -0.62 10.20
C LYS A 19 26.94 -0.14 8.75
N ALA A 20 25.76 -0.21 8.13
CA ALA A 20 25.56 0.31 6.78
C ALA A 20 25.78 1.84 6.72
N ALA A 21 25.25 2.58 7.71
CA ALA A 21 25.45 4.03 7.82
C ALA A 21 26.92 4.41 8.10
N GLU A 22 27.60 3.70 8.99
CA GLU A 22 29.03 3.89 9.26
C GLU A 22 29.88 3.62 8.00
N PHE A 23 29.52 2.59 7.23
CA PHE A 23 30.23 2.28 5.99
C PHE A 23 30.00 3.35 4.93
N TYR A 24 28.76 3.83 4.76
CA TYR A 24 28.46 4.97 3.91
C TYR A 24 29.33 6.19 4.24
N GLN A 25 29.45 6.53 5.54
CA GLN A 25 30.27 7.66 5.98
C GLN A 25 31.76 7.48 5.63
N LYS A 26 32.32 6.28 5.80
CA LYS A 26 33.70 5.97 5.41
C LYS A 26 33.95 6.12 3.91
N LEU A 27 32.98 5.76 3.07
CA LEU A 27 33.08 5.94 1.61
C LEU A 27 33.14 7.43 1.26
N LEU A 28 32.33 8.27 1.92
CA LEU A 28 32.39 9.73 1.74
C LEU A 28 33.74 10.31 2.17
N GLU A 29 34.27 9.89 3.32
CA GLU A 29 35.59 10.31 3.82
C GLU A 29 36.74 9.89 2.89
N ALA A 30 36.58 8.78 2.17
CA ALA A 30 37.52 8.32 1.15
C ALA A 30 37.38 9.06 -0.20
N GLY A 31 36.49 10.06 -0.31
CA GLY A 31 36.30 10.87 -1.51
C GLY A 31 35.39 10.24 -2.57
N ILE A 32 34.63 9.19 -2.23
CA ILE A 32 33.66 8.58 -3.15
C ILE A 32 32.43 9.49 -3.26
N PRO A 33 31.93 9.78 -4.48
CA PRO A 33 30.74 10.60 -4.67
C PRO A 33 29.50 10.04 -3.93
N PRO A 34 28.64 10.89 -3.33
CA PRO A 34 27.45 10.44 -2.60
C PRO A 34 26.50 9.52 -3.39
N GLU A 35 26.38 9.73 -4.70
CA GLU A 35 25.58 8.93 -5.63
C GLU A 35 26.05 7.48 -5.76
N ASP A 36 27.36 7.25 -5.58
CA ASP A 36 27.99 5.93 -5.60
C ASP A 36 28.06 5.36 -4.18
N ALA A 37 28.34 6.18 -3.18
CA ALA A 37 28.40 5.74 -1.79
C ALA A 37 27.04 5.18 -1.33
N ARG A 38 25.92 5.78 -1.77
CA ARG A 38 24.58 5.39 -1.31
C ARG A 38 24.14 3.98 -1.74
N TYR A 39 24.87 3.28 -2.62
CA TYR A 39 24.55 1.89 -2.99
C TYR A 39 24.63 0.92 -1.80
N VAL A 40 25.33 1.29 -0.72
CA VAL A 40 25.39 0.49 0.51
C VAL A 40 24.17 0.70 1.43
N LEU A 41 23.38 1.75 1.18
CA LEU A 41 22.23 2.07 2.00
C LEU A 41 21.06 1.11 1.68
N PRO A 42 20.40 0.54 2.70
CA PRO A 42 19.32 -0.41 2.48
C PRO A 42 18.02 0.28 2.05
N ASN A 43 17.08 -0.49 1.50
CA ASN A 43 15.73 -0.01 1.13
C ASN A 43 14.93 0.58 2.32
N ALA A 44 15.31 0.24 3.56
CA ALA A 44 14.69 0.79 4.77
C ALA A 44 15.19 2.22 5.12
N SER A 45 16.12 2.77 4.33
CA SER A 45 16.60 4.14 4.50
C SER A 45 15.44 5.11 4.32
N THR A 46 15.30 6.04 5.27
CA THR A 46 14.21 7.01 5.24
C THR A 46 14.41 7.98 4.08
N THR A 47 13.34 8.25 3.35
CA THR A 47 13.30 9.27 2.30
C THR A 47 12.10 10.17 2.52
N MET A 48 12.23 11.44 2.12
CA MET A 48 11.15 12.41 2.14
C MET A 48 10.72 12.69 0.71
N ILE A 49 9.43 12.53 0.44
CA ILE A 49 8.86 12.69 -0.90
C ILE A 49 7.69 13.65 -0.79
N THR A 50 7.69 14.67 -1.65
CA THR A 50 6.52 15.56 -1.85
C THR A 50 5.77 15.09 -3.08
N VAL A 51 4.47 14.84 -2.95
CA VAL A 51 3.59 14.41 -4.04
C VAL A 51 2.45 15.39 -4.21
N THR A 52 2.07 15.67 -5.46
CA THR A 52 0.87 16.43 -5.80
C THR A 52 -0.03 15.52 -6.61
N MET A 53 -1.31 15.44 -6.22
CA MET A 53 -2.30 14.59 -6.89
C MET A 53 -3.64 15.34 -6.93
N ASN A 54 -4.33 15.29 -8.06
CA ASN A 54 -5.72 15.75 -8.12
C ASN A 54 -6.68 14.76 -7.42
N ALA A 55 -7.95 15.14 -7.27
CA ALA A 55 -8.92 14.32 -6.56
C ALA A 55 -9.13 12.93 -7.19
N ARG A 56 -9.14 12.84 -8.54
CA ARG A 56 -9.28 11.57 -9.26
C ARG A 56 -8.08 10.65 -9.02
N GLU A 57 -6.89 11.21 -9.02
CA GLU A 57 -5.65 10.49 -8.73
C GLU A 57 -5.63 9.98 -7.28
N LEU A 58 -6.06 10.81 -6.32
CA LEU A 58 -6.18 10.41 -4.91
C LEU A 58 -7.17 9.26 -4.73
N LEU A 59 -8.36 9.33 -5.34
CA LEU A 59 -9.35 8.25 -5.29
C LEU A 59 -8.78 6.94 -5.85
N HIS A 60 -8.07 7.02 -6.99
CA HIS A 60 -7.40 5.85 -7.57
C HIS A 60 -6.30 5.30 -6.65
N PHE A 61 -5.46 6.18 -6.10
CA PHE A 61 -4.39 5.83 -5.17
C PHE A 61 -4.92 5.13 -3.92
N PHE A 62 -5.96 5.67 -3.29
CA PHE A 62 -6.62 5.05 -2.14
C PHE A 62 -7.20 3.69 -2.50
N GLY A 63 -7.85 3.58 -3.66
CA GLY A 63 -8.36 2.32 -4.21
C GLY A 63 -7.33 1.21 -4.28
N LEU A 64 -6.08 1.54 -4.63
CA LEU A 64 -4.97 0.60 -4.71
C LEU A 64 -4.29 0.35 -3.37
N ARG A 65 -3.96 1.42 -2.64
CA ARG A 65 -3.06 1.36 -1.49
C ARG A 65 -3.74 1.05 -0.17
N LEU A 66 -5.06 1.19 -0.09
CA LEU A 66 -5.84 0.75 1.07
C LEU A 66 -6.23 -0.74 1.00
N CYS A 67 -5.93 -1.42 -0.11
CA CYS A 67 -6.15 -2.86 -0.24
C CYS A 67 -5.32 -3.64 0.80
N SER A 68 -5.87 -4.70 1.37
CA SER A 68 -5.16 -5.51 2.36
C SER A 68 -3.95 -6.27 1.80
N ARG A 69 -3.88 -6.41 0.47
CA ARG A 69 -2.75 -6.97 -0.26
C ARG A 69 -1.60 -6.00 -0.46
N ALA A 70 -1.84 -4.69 -0.33
CA ALA A 70 -0.79 -3.70 -0.44
C ALA A 70 0.19 -3.84 0.74
N GLN A 71 1.45 -3.47 0.50
CA GLN A 71 2.46 -3.45 1.56
C GLN A 71 1.98 -2.58 2.73
N TRP A 72 2.20 -3.03 3.96
CA TRP A 72 1.55 -2.40 5.12
C TRP A 72 2.03 -0.96 5.33
N GLU A 73 3.30 -0.65 5.00
CA GLU A 73 3.88 0.69 5.10
C GLU A 73 3.13 1.69 4.20
N ILE A 74 2.97 1.37 2.91
CA ILE A 74 2.26 2.27 1.98
C ILE A 74 0.77 2.36 2.30
N ARG A 75 0.18 1.29 2.85
CA ARG A 75 -1.20 1.30 3.31
C ARG A 75 -1.39 2.23 4.49
N GLU A 76 -0.44 2.26 5.42
CA GLU A 76 -0.48 3.18 6.55
C GLU A 76 -0.32 4.64 6.11
N VAL A 77 0.58 4.90 5.15
CA VAL A 77 0.69 6.23 4.52
C VAL A 77 -0.63 6.63 3.86
N ALA A 78 -1.23 5.74 3.06
CA ALA A 78 -2.50 5.99 2.39
C ALA A 78 -3.67 6.23 3.36
N ARG A 79 -3.71 5.49 4.49
CA ARG A 79 -4.71 5.69 5.56
C ARG A 79 -4.60 7.09 6.15
N ARG A 80 -3.40 7.52 6.52
CA ARG A 80 -3.15 8.86 7.07
C ARG A 80 -3.47 9.97 6.04
N MET A 81 -3.10 9.78 4.78
CA MET A 81 -3.47 10.69 3.70
C MET A 81 -4.99 10.82 3.54
N LEU A 82 -5.72 9.69 3.59
CA LEU A 82 -7.19 9.70 3.49
C LEU A 82 -7.83 10.45 4.66
N GLU A 83 -7.30 10.30 5.88
CA GLU A 83 -7.77 11.04 7.05
C GLU A 83 -7.63 12.56 6.89
N GLU A 84 -6.50 13.04 6.37
CA GLU A 84 -6.30 14.47 6.13
C GLU A 84 -7.19 14.99 5.00
N VAL A 85 -7.30 14.25 3.89
CA VAL A 85 -8.09 14.65 2.73
C VAL A 85 -9.59 14.71 3.06
N ARG A 86 -10.10 13.80 3.90
CA ARG A 86 -11.50 13.82 4.37
C ARG A 86 -11.84 15.06 5.20
N LYS A 87 -10.87 15.67 5.88
CA LYS A 87 -11.08 16.95 6.59
C LYS A 87 -11.25 18.12 5.62
N VAL A 88 -10.58 18.06 4.46
CA VAL A 88 -10.58 19.15 3.47
C VAL A 88 -11.77 19.05 2.51
N ALA A 89 -12.09 17.84 2.02
CA ALA A 89 -13.12 17.62 1.01
C ALA A 89 -13.98 16.38 1.34
N PRO A 90 -14.77 16.40 2.43
CA PRO A 90 -15.48 15.21 2.92
C PRO A 90 -16.40 14.58 1.88
N THR A 91 -17.17 15.38 1.14
CA THR A 91 -18.13 14.89 0.13
C THR A 91 -17.46 14.13 -1.02
N LEU A 92 -16.24 14.55 -1.43
CA LEU A 92 -15.51 13.86 -2.50
C LEU A 92 -14.91 12.52 -2.04
N PHE A 93 -14.60 12.39 -0.75
CA PHE A 93 -13.85 11.25 -0.20
C PHE A 93 -14.63 10.44 0.84
N GLU A 94 -15.95 10.60 0.88
CA GLU A 94 -16.85 9.86 1.77
C GLU A 94 -16.71 8.35 1.52
N SER A 95 -16.87 7.92 0.27
CA SER A 95 -16.74 6.54 -0.19
C SER A 95 -15.31 6.14 -0.60
N ALA A 96 -14.31 6.98 -0.32
CA ALA A 96 -12.93 6.64 -0.61
C ALA A 96 -12.45 5.48 0.28
N GLY A 97 -11.80 4.49 -0.34
CA GLY A 97 -11.45 3.24 0.31
C GLY A 97 -10.79 2.29 -0.70
N PRO A 98 -10.52 1.03 -0.33
CA PRO A 98 -10.06 0.03 -1.28
C PRO A 98 -11.11 -0.20 -2.38
N ARG A 99 -10.66 -0.48 -3.61
CA ARG A 99 -11.55 -0.64 -4.78
C ARG A 99 -12.68 -1.63 -4.56
N CYS A 100 -12.46 -2.68 -3.77
CA CYS A 100 -13.50 -3.68 -3.50
C CYS A 100 -14.71 -3.14 -2.76
N GLU A 101 -14.54 -2.18 -1.84
CA GLU A 101 -15.65 -1.51 -1.16
C GLU A 101 -16.40 -0.57 -2.11
N GLN A 102 -15.67 0.09 -3.02
CA GLN A 102 -16.26 1.03 -3.99
C GLN A 102 -17.07 0.32 -5.07
N LEU A 103 -16.63 -0.89 -5.47
CA LEU A 103 -17.24 -1.65 -6.56
C LEU A 103 -18.25 -2.70 -6.10
N GLY A 104 -18.24 -3.07 -4.82
CA GLY A 104 -19.04 -4.18 -4.28
C GLY A 104 -18.53 -5.58 -4.66
N TYR A 105 -17.37 -5.67 -5.33
CA TYR A 105 -16.70 -6.92 -5.68
C TYR A 105 -15.18 -6.73 -5.71
N CYS A 106 -14.41 -7.81 -5.55
CA CYS A 106 -12.95 -7.76 -5.63
C CYS A 106 -12.50 -7.65 -7.10
N PRO A 107 -11.75 -6.59 -7.48
CA PRO A 107 -11.26 -6.43 -8.85
C PRO A 107 -10.01 -7.27 -9.14
N GLU A 108 -9.41 -7.88 -8.13
CA GLU A 108 -8.27 -8.77 -8.30
C GLU A 108 -8.75 -10.12 -8.85
N PRO A 109 -7.92 -10.82 -9.65
CA PRO A 109 -8.26 -12.17 -10.14
C PRO A 109 -8.63 -13.10 -8.98
N ALA A 110 -9.50 -14.09 -9.22
CA ALA A 110 -10.02 -14.98 -8.17
C ALA A 110 -8.93 -15.59 -7.25
N GLY A 111 -7.83 -16.10 -7.81
CA GLY A 111 -6.70 -16.65 -7.03
C GLY A 111 -5.87 -15.63 -6.26
N MET A 112 -6.14 -14.33 -6.45
CA MET A 112 -5.48 -13.21 -5.80
C MET A 112 -6.43 -12.39 -4.94
N SER A 113 -7.69 -12.78 -4.77
CA SER A 113 -8.56 -12.09 -3.82
C SER A 113 -8.04 -12.21 -2.39
N CYS A 114 -8.19 -11.16 -1.58
CA CYS A 114 -7.92 -11.23 -0.15
C CYS A 114 -9.09 -11.80 0.67
N GLY A 115 -10.16 -12.23 0.01
CA GLY A 115 -11.33 -12.85 0.64
C GLY A 115 -12.35 -11.86 1.22
N ARG A 116 -12.07 -10.54 1.22
CA ARG A 116 -13.00 -9.54 1.78
C ARG A 116 -14.27 -9.36 0.94
N PHE A 117 -14.15 -9.49 -0.37
CA PHE A 117 -15.26 -9.42 -1.33
C PHE A 117 -15.10 -10.55 -2.36
N PRO A 118 -16.20 -11.07 -2.92
CA PRO A 118 -16.14 -12.07 -3.98
C PRO A 118 -15.47 -11.47 -5.23
N PRO A 119 -14.64 -12.24 -5.96
CA PRO A 119 -14.06 -11.79 -7.22
C PRO A 119 -15.13 -11.57 -8.28
N LYS A 120 -14.81 -10.73 -9.27
CA LYS A 120 -15.74 -10.31 -10.32
C LYS A 120 -16.40 -11.49 -11.04
N GLU A 121 -15.63 -12.54 -11.34
CA GLU A 121 -16.12 -13.71 -12.06
C GLU A 121 -17.23 -14.45 -11.30
N GLU A 122 -17.12 -14.53 -9.97
CA GLU A 122 -18.12 -15.17 -9.12
C GLU A 122 -19.41 -14.36 -9.06
N VAL A 123 -19.30 -13.03 -8.93
CA VAL A 123 -20.47 -12.14 -8.93
C VAL A 123 -21.21 -12.20 -10.27
N LEU A 124 -20.48 -12.23 -11.39
CA LEU A 124 -21.08 -12.36 -12.72
C LEU A 124 -21.77 -13.73 -12.92
N ARG A 125 -21.19 -14.82 -12.40
CA ARG A 125 -21.82 -16.16 -12.45
C ARG A 125 -23.11 -16.20 -11.64
N ALA A 126 -23.10 -15.68 -10.42
CA ALA A 126 -24.28 -15.64 -9.56
C ALA A 126 -25.42 -14.79 -10.17
N SER A 127 -25.07 -13.65 -10.79
CA SER A 127 -26.06 -12.78 -11.46
C SER A 127 -26.72 -13.46 -12.66
N LYS A 128 -25.96 -14.25 -13.44
CA LYS A 128 -26.50 -15.02 -14.58
C LYS A 128 -27.39 -16.18 -14.14
N ALA A 129 -27.12 -16.80 -13.00
CA ALA A 129 -27.95 -17.89 -12.47
C ALA A 129 -29.33 -17.37 -12.02
N LYS A 130 -29.37 -16.24 -11.30
CA LYS A 130 -30.64 -15.60 -10.87
C LYS A 130 -31.52 -15.16 -12.04
N GLY A 131 -30.93 -14.58 -13.08
CA GLY A 131 -31.68 -14.17 -14.27
C GLY A 131 -32.27 -15.31 -15.10
N LYS A 132 -31.83 -16.57 -14.88
CA LYS A 132 -32.46 -17.75 -15.48
C LYS A 132 -33.69 -18.22 -14.69
N GLU A 133 -33.64 -18.14 -13.36
CA GLU A 133 -34.76 -18.56 -12.49
C GLU A 133 -35.96 -17.60 -12.57
N GLU A 134 -35.73 -16.30 -12.79
CA GLU A 134 -36.80 -15.31 -12.92
C GLU A 134 -37.45 -15.26 -14.32
N GLY A 135 -36.84 -15.88 -15.33
CA GLY A 135 -37.32 -15.89 -16.72
C GLY A 135 -38.15 -17.12 -17.12
N GLU A 136 -38.30 -18.09 -16.21
CA GLU A 136 -39.10 -19.32 -16.42
C GLU A 136 -40.42 -19.32 -15.63
N GLY A 137 -40.82 -18.17 -15.07
CA GLY A 137 -42.07 -17.97 -14.31
C GLY A 137 -43.17 -17.27 -15.10
#